data_AF-A0A7C6HAZ9-F1
#
_entry.id   AF-A0A7C6HAZ9-F1
#
_cell.length_a   1.000
_cell.length_b   1.000
_cell.length_c   1.000
_cell.angle_alpha   90.00
_cell.angle_beta   90.00
_cell.angle_gamma   90.00
#
_symmetry.space_group_name_H-M   'P 1'
#
loop_
_entity.id
_entity.type
_entity.pdbx_description
1 polymer ?
#
loop_
_entity_poly.entity_id
_entity_poly.type
_entity_poly.pdbx_seq_one_letter_code
_entity_poly.pdbx_strand_id
1 'polypeptide(L)'
;MSSDKPKVLYLPELTWPEVKAALPDIKLAIIPVGSTEQHGPHGTFQTDYAAAREFSLRLGQALYPNALVTTPVPIGISEHHIRFPGTLSLRASTFIDVLMDIAVSLKKHGIKR
;
A
#
# COMPACT_ATOMS: atom_id res chain seq x y z
N MET A 1 4.99 31.24 3.41
CA MET A 1 4.02 30.53 2.54
C MET A 1 3.57 29.31 3.30
N SER A 2 2.34 29.31 3.83
CA SER A 2 1.80 28.15 4.52
C SER A 2 1.55 27.07 3.46
N SER A 3 2.46 26.11 3.31
CA SER A 3 2.21 24.97 2.44
C SER A 3 1.21 24.07 3.16
N ASP A 4 -0.07 24.27 2.87
CA ASP A 4 -1.11 23.37 3.34
C ASP A 4 -0.80 21.99 2.78
N LYS A 5 -0.34 21.07 3.63
CA LYS A 5 0.04 19.73 3.18
C LYS A 5 -1.21 19.10 2.56
N PRO A 6 -1.12 18.53 1.34
CA PRO A 6 -2.25 17.89 0.72
C PRO A 6 -2.76 16.77 1.63
N LYS A 7 -4.06 16.84 1.98
CA LYS A 7 -4.69 15.91 2.92
C LYS A 7 -4.87 14.55 2.27
N VAL A 8 -4.45 13.49 2.97
CA VAL A 8 -4.62 12.09 2.58
C VAL A 8 -4.91 11.26 3.82
N LEU A 9 -5.77 10.26 3.71
CA LEU A 9 -5.93 9.25 4.75
C LEU A 9 -4.94 8.13 4.48
N TYR A 10 -3.74 8.21 5.07
CA TYR A 10 -2.69 7.21 4.92
C TYR A 10 -2.53 6.42 6.23
N LEU A 11 -2.93 5.15 6.21
CA LEU A 11 -3.09 4.31 7.40
C LEU A 11 -1.86 4.29 8.33
N PRO A 12 -0.60 4.17 7.84
CA PRO A 12 0.60 4.18 8.70
C PRO A 12 0.82 5.49 9.48
N GLU A 13 0.17 6.58 9.09
CA GLU A 13 0.29 7.90 9.73
C GLU A 13 -0.95 8.27 10.56
N LEU A 14 -1.92 7.37 10.67
CA LEU A 14 -3.15 7.59 11.43
C LEU A 14 -3.18 6.73 12.70
N THR A 15 -3.68 7.31 13.77
CA THR A 15 -4.07 6.59 14.98
C THR A 15 -5.43 5.91 14.79
N TRP A 16 -5.72 4.84 15.55
CA TRP A 16 -7.01 4.14 15.43
C TRP A 16 -8.24 5.05 15.70
N PRO A 17 -8.21 6.06 16.60
CA PRO A 17 -9.32 7.00 16.75
C PRO A 17 -9.51 7.90 15.53
N GLU A 18 -8.43 8.34 14.87
CA GLU A 18 -8.50 9.12 13.63
C GLU A 18 -9.10 8.29 12.49
N VAL A 19 -8.68 7.02 12.35
CA VAL A 19 -9.32 6.08 11.41
C VAL A 19 -10.80 5.96 11.72
N LYS A 20 -11.17 5.71 12.99
CA LYS A 20 -12.57 5.59 13.41
C LYS A 20 -13.39 6.84 13.08
N ALA A 21 -12.82 8.03 13.27
CA ALA A 21 -13.49 9.29 12.94
C ALA A 21 -13.69 9.47 11.42
N ALA A 22 -12.75 9.00 10.61
CA ALA A 22 -12.80 9.10 9.14
C ALA A 22 -13.62 7.99 8.46
N LEU A 23 -13.89 6.85 9.14
CA LEU A 23 -14.63 5.71 8.58
C LEU A 23 -15.93 6.06 7.84
N PRO A 24 -16.79 6.98 8.32
CA PRO A 24 -18.01 7.36 7.60
C PRO A 24 -17.78 7.93 6.19
N ASP A 25 -16.63 8.60 6.00
CA ASP A 25 -16.26 9.28 4.76
C ASP A 25 -15.55 8.36 3.77
N ILE A 26 -14.86 7.33 4.26
CA ILE A 26 -14.11 6.37 3.44
C ILE A 26 -15.09 5.53 2.61
N LYS A 27 -14.94 5.61 1.28
CA LYS A 27 -15.73 4.82 0.31
C LYS A 27 -14.94 3.68 -0.31
N LEU A 28 -13.61 3.76 -0.33
CA LEU A 28 -12.73 2.70 -0.84
C LEU A 28 -11.40 2.66 -0.10
N ALA A 29 -10.73 1.51 -0.14
CA ALA A 29 -9.34 1.35 0.25
C ALA A 29 -8.44 1.15 -0.97
N ILE A 30 -7.24 1.73 -0.93
CA ILE A 30 -6.18 1.52 -1.90
C ILE A 30 -5.10 0.70 -1.20
N ILE A 31 -4.83 -0.51 -1.71
CA ILE A 31 -3.75 -1.38 -1.23
C ILE A 31 -2.57 -1.21 -2.20
N PRO A 32 -1.50 -0.48 -1.83
CA PRO A 32 -0.32 -0.36 -2.68
C PRO A 32 0.41 -1.70 -2.68
N VAL A 33 0.72 -2.23 -3.86
CA VAL A 33 1.42 -3.51 -4.01
C VAL A 33 2.63 -3.32 -4.92
N GLY A 34 3.78 -3.81 -4.46
CA GLY A 34 5.01 -3.85 -5.25
C GLY A 34 5.84 -5.08 -4.88
N SER A 35 7.16 -4.98 -4.99
CA SER A 35 8.09 -6.02 -4.62
C SER A 35 9.41 -5.47 -4.07
N THR A 36 10.18 -6.37 -3.47
CA THR A 36 11.56 -6.16 -3.01
C THR A 36 12.45 -6.99 -3.91
N GLU A 37 12.82 -6.42 -5.06
CA GLU A 37 13.54 -7.13 -6.12
C GLU A 37 14.62 -6.26 -6.78
N GLN A 38 15.59 -6.95 -7.37
CA GLN A 38 16.70 -6.31 -8.08
C GLN A 38 16.19 -5.40 -9.21
N HIS A 39 16.86 -4.27 -9.42
CA HIS A 39 16.59 -3.34 -10.51
C HIS A 39 17.89 -2.95 -11.23
N GLY A 40 18.74 -3.94 -11.48
CA GLY A 40 20.07 -3.76 -12.04
C GLY A 40 21.04 -3.03 -11.09
N PRO A 41 22.22 -2.62 -11.59
CA PRO A 41 23.30 -2.07 -10.75
C PRO A 41 23.01 -0.71 -10.10
N HIS A 42 21.98 0.01 -10.54
CA HIS A 42 21.69 1.38 -10.10
C HIS A 42 20.30 1.53 -9.46
N GLY A 43 19.43 0.54 -9.59
CA GLY A 43 18.10 0.57 -9.00
C GLY A 43 18.08 0.01 -7.58
N THR A 44 17.35 0.67 -6.69
CA THR A 44 17.16 0.19 -5.31
C THR A 44 16.10 -0.90 -5.25
N PHE A 45 16.16 -1.78 -4.25
CA PHE A 45 15.17 -2.84 -4.04
C PHE A 45 13.76 -2.33 -3.71
N GLN A 46 13.61 -1.05 -3.34
CA GLN A 46 12.32 -0.47 -3.01
C GLN A 46 11.52 0.03 -4.21
N THR A 47 12.10 0.00 -5.41
CA THR A 47 11.59 0.71 -6.59
C THR A 47 10.08 0.50 -6.79
N ASP A 48 9.64 -0.77 -6.79
CA ASP A 48 8.25 -1.12 -7.03
C ASP A 48 7.32 -0.62 -5.92
N TYR A 49 7.60 -0.99 -4.66
CA TYR A 49 6.68 -0.65 -3.57
C TYR A 49 6.71 0.84 -3.22
N ALA A 50 7.84 1.53 -3.46
CA ALA A 50 7.93 2.98 -3.33
C ALA A 50 7.12 3.67 -4.42
N ALA A 51 7.22 3.24 -5.68
CA ALA A 51 6.43 3.79 -6.77
C ALA A 51 4.93 3.57 -6.56
N ALA A 52 4.53 2.35 -6.17
CA ALA A 52 3.15 2.01 -5.85
C ALA A 52 2.61 2.85 -4.69
N ARG A 53 3.42 3.06 -3.62
CA ARG A 53 3.07 3.93 -2.50
C ARG A 53 2.84 5.37 -2.98
N GLU A 54 3.81 5.97 -3.68
CA GLU A 54 3.73 7.38 -4.08
C GLU A 54 2.55 7.63 -5.03
N PHE A 55 2.28 6.72 -5.96
CA PHE A 55 1.10 6.81 -6.82
C PHE A 55 -0.19 6.71 -5.99
N SER A 56 -0.27 5.76 -5.06
CA SER A 56 -1.44 5.58 -4.19
C SER A 56 -1.67 6.79 -3.28
N LEU A 57 -0.63 7.44 -2.78
CA LEU A 57 -0.73 8.66 -2.00
C LEU A 57 -1.31 9.81 -2.83
N ARG A 58 -0.82 10.01 -4.06
CA ARG A 58 -1.36 11.03 -4.99
C ARG A 58 -2.82 10.76 -5.33
N LEU A 59 -3.18 9.49 -5.56
CA LEU A 59 -4.58 9.11 -5.80
C LEU A 59 -5.44 9.34 -4.55
N GLY A 60 -4.94 8.99 -3.36
CA GLY A 60 -5.61 9.23 -2.08
C GLY A 60 -5.83 10.72 -1.80
N GLN A 61 -4.88 11.58 -2.17
CA GLN A 61 -5.04 13.04 -2.11
C GLN A 61 -6.14 13.53 -3.06
N ALA A 62 -6.14 13.06 -4.31
CA ALA A 62 -7.15 13.42 -5.29
C ALA A 62 -8.57 12.94 -4.90
N LEU A 63 -8.67 11.86 -4.12
CA LEU A 63 -9.92 11.27 -3.64
C LEU A 63 -10.27 11.67 -2.21
N TYR A 64 -9.50 12.55 -1.55
CA TYR A 64 -9.74 12.88 -0.14
C TYR A 64 -11.14 13.51 0.06
N PRO A 65 -11.91 13.12 1.11
CA PRO A 65 -11.59 12.16 2.18
C PRO A 65 -12.07 10.72 1.91
N ASN A 66 -12.41 10.36 0.67
CA ASN A 66 -13.12 9.13 0.34
C ASN A 66 -12.24 7.89 0.15
N ALA A 67 -10.91 8.02 0.18
CA ALA A 67 -9.99 6.89 -0.01
C ALA A 67 -9.03 6.75 1.17
N LEU A 68 -8.95 5.54 1.73
CA LEU A 68 -7.91 5.14 2.68
C LEU A 68 -6.78 4.44 1.93
N VAL A 69 -5.56 4.97 2.01
CA VAL A 69 -4.36 4.29 1.50
C VAL A 69 -3.80 3.43 2.61
N THR A 70 -3.68 2.12 2.40
CA THR A 70 -3.13 1.20 3.41
C THR A 70 -1.61 1.21 3.45
N THR A 71 -1.02 0.52 4.42
CA THR A 71 0.39 0.13 4.37
C THR A 71 0.68 -0.59 3.04
N PRO A 72 1.79 -0.25 2.34
CA PRO A 72 2.21 -0.99 1.16
C PRO A 72 2.50 -2.46 1.46
N VAL A 73 2.27 -3.35 0.49
CA VAL A 73 2.76 -4.72 0.48
C VAL A 73 4.10 -4.73 -0.26
N PRO A 74 5.23 -4.83 0.46
CA PRO A 74 6.55 -4.59 -0.14
C PRO A 74 7.20 -5.84 -0.74
N ILE A 75 6.61 -7.03 -0.54
CA ILE A 75 7.14 -8.30 -1.05
C ILE A 75 6.08 -8.92 -1.97
N GLY A 76 6.42 -9.06 -3.25
CA GLY A 76 5.57 -9.64 -4.28
C GLY A 76 5.99 -11.05 -4.66
N ILE A 77 5.74 -11.42 -5.91
CA ILE A 77 6.15 -12.70 -6.51
C ILE A 77 7.31 -12.42 -7.47
N SER A 78 8.54 -12.60 -6.98
CA SER A 78 9.77 -12.19 -7.68
C SER A 78 10.77 -13.34 -7.83
N GLU A 79 10.27 -14.57 -7.91
CA GLU A 79 11.09 -15.79 -7.99
C GLU A 79 12.08 -15.75 -9.16
N HIS A 80 11.67 -15.15 -10.28
CA HIS A 80 12.52 -14.97 -11.46
C HIS A 80 13.73 -14.05 -11.24
N HIS A 81 13.73 -13.27 -10.14
CA HIS A 81 14.83 -12.42 -9.69
C HIS A 81 15.64 -13.01 -8.52
N ILE A 82 15.31 -14.21 -8.01
CA ILE A 82 15.91 -14.79 -6.80
C ILE A 82 17.43 -15.01 -6.88
N ARG A 83 17.97 -15.14 -8.10
CA ARG A 83 19.42 -15.28 -8.34
C ARG A 83 20.23 -14.05 -7.96
N PHE A 84 19.58 -12.90 -7.77
CA PHE A 84 20.22 -11.65 -7.37
C PHE A 84 20.11 -11.48 -5.84
N PRO A 85 21.24 -11.41 -5.10
CA PRO A 85 21.23 -11.31 -3.64
C PRO A 85 20.41 -10.11 -3.15
N GLY A 86 19.49 -10.37 -2.21
CA GLY A 86 18.60 -9.35 -1.62
C GLY A 86 17.15 -9.42 -2.09
N THR A 87 16.85 -10.11 -3.19
CA THR A 87 15.47 -10.31 -3.65
C THR A 87 14.69 -11.15 -2.63
N LEU A 88 13.51 -10.66 -2.25
CA LEU A 88 12.54 -11.40 -1.43
C LEU A 88 11.34 -11.75 -2.28
N SER A 89 10.88 -13.00 -2.22
CA SER A 89 9.78 -13.49 -3.05
C SER A 89 8.82 -14.33 -2.23
N LEU A 90 7.53 -14.06 -2.38
CA LEU A 90 6.47 -14.95 -1.93
C LEU A 90 6.13 -15.97 -3.00
N ARG A 91 5.65 -17.14 -2.58
CA ARG A 91 4.92 -18.04 -3.47
C ARG A 91 3.63 -17.36 -3.91
N ALA A 92 3.16 -17.66 -5.12
CA ALA A 92 1.91 -17.09 -5.64
C ALA A 92 0.71 -17.30 -4.72
N SER A 93 0.56 -18.50 -4.13
CA SER A 93 -0.51 -18.77 -3.16
C SER A 93 -0.40 -17.90 -1.91
N THR A 94 0.79 -17.78 -1.33
CA THR A 94 1.01 -16.95 -0.13
C THR A 94 0.76 -15.46 -0.42
N PHE A 95 1.14 -14.96 -1.60
CA PHE A 95 0.83 -13.59 -1.98
C PHE A 95 -0.69 -13.35 -2.08
N ILE A 96 -1.43 -14.28 -2.68
CA ILE A 96 -2.90 -14.23 -2.72
C ILE A 96 -3.47 -14.24 -1.30
N ASP A 97 -3.03 -15.16 -0.44
CA ASP A 97 -3.50 -15.27 0.94
C ASP A 97 -3.29 -13.97 1.73
N VAL A 98 -2.11 -13.34 1.60
CA VAL A 98 -1.81 -12.04 2.21
C VAL A 98 -2.78 -10.95 1.75
N LEU A 99 -2.99 -10.83 0.43
CA LEU A 99 -3.92 -9.82 -0.11
C LEU A 99 -5.37 -10.08 0.32
N MET A 100 -5.77 -11.35 0.39
CA MET A 100 -7.08 -11.75 0.86
C MET A 100 -7.28 -11.40 2.33
N ASP A 101 -6.30 -11.65 3.20
CA ASP A 101 -6.38 -11.31 4.62
C ASP A 101 -6.45 -9.79 4.85
N ILE A 102 -5.72 -8.99 4.05
CA ILE A 102 -5.83 -7.52 4.06
C ILE A 102 -7.23 -7.09 3.65
N ALA A 103 -7.76 -7.60 2.53
CA ALA A 103 -9.10 -7.25 2.04
C ALA A 103 -10.21 -7.66 3.03
N VAL A 104 -10.09 -8.84 3.65
CA VAL A 104 -11.01 -9.32 4.69
C VAL A 104 -10.95 -8.41 5.92
N SER A 105 -9.77 -7.95 6.32
CA SER A 105 -9.61 -7.02 7.45
C SER A 105 -10.29 -5.68 7.16
N LEU A 106 -10.08 -5.10 5.97
CA LEU A 106 -10.75 -3.87 5.54
C LEU A 106 -12.29 -4.03 5.52
N LYS A 107 -12.78 -5.17 5.02
CA LYS A 107 -14.20 -5.50 5.03
C LYS A 107 -14.78 -5.58 6.44
N LYS A 108 -14.04 -6.17 7.40
CA LYS A 108 -14.45 -6.22 8.83
C LYS A 108 -14.59 -4.83 9.44
N HIS A 109 -13.85 -3.84 8.94
CA HIS A 109 -13.97 -2.43 9.34
C HIS A 109 -15.04 -1.65 8.57
N GLY A 110 -15.79 -2.29 7.67
CA GLY A 110 -16.89 -1.68 6.92
C GLY A 110 -16.50 -1.07 5.57
N ILE A 111 -15.23 -1.17 5.16
CA ILE A 111 -14.77 -0.70 3.85
C ILE A 111 -15.03 -1.81 2.82
N LYS A 112 -15.88 -1.54 1.82
CA LYS A 112 -16.42 -2.57 0.91
C LYS A 112 -15.91 -2.48 -0.53
N ARG A 113 -15.02 -1.52 -0.81
CA ARG A 113 -14.44 -1.27 -2.13
C ARG A 113 -12.96 -1.04 -2.02
#